data_AF-A0A820KRS7-F1
#
_entry.id   AF-A0A820KRS7-F1
#
_cell.length_a   1.000
_cell.length_b   1.000
_cell.length_c   1.000
_cell.angle_alpha   90.00
_cell.angle_beta   90.00
_cell.angle_gamma   90.00
#
_symmetry.space_group_name_H-M   'P 1'
#
loop_
_entity.id
_entity.type
_entity.pdbx_description
1 polymer ?
#
loop_
_entity_poly.entity_id
_entity_poly.type
_entity_poly.pdbx_seq_one_letter_code
_entity_poly.pdbx_strand_id
1 'polypeptide(L)'
;MKAKQRSKSMKIILYMNLILLLLIIIHVARKSENNFSPPSTITLPTLHLIDVAFRNQLITERLASYSQSYNNSLGVCNIKNSLNAEQEKIFPRISELLITLRQQIVTYPNQYFNGRGIILTVGSSQLELARVNLKMIELTRTRLPVQLWYSSSQVSQKFMLTLLDRVPKLNASICCFDTAQCKTRNQIWQLNSTNVYKPITGTLWKHFPYKPAAIISSTFEEVLFLDSDAYVTRDPEDLFLSDPMYLKFGALFFPDSYLSRQHPVVWNLFNTTCGDHEYELDSATILVHKKIVWNGLYMAKLMNDNHELFYQHVTDGDKDTFRLGFRYMNVKYYLVMTPCATGSFDGTRFCGWTLCKTDSLAQHIYINHVHIFKYENIKYTSANLGYTRIGLGDPNNNSFFFTHCRLPGASTSCFHIIKQPNPHITNSNCYTGGVPLEDIENHQYTLNESLLFDNSRKNRVLFSKTNHLIPNFVDNLLKYIE
;
A
#
# COMPACT_ATOMS: atom_id res chain seq x y z
N MET A 1 40.60 -56.68 16.94
CA MET A 1 41.56 -55.55 17.09
C MET A 1 41.24 -54.31 16.25
N LYS A 2 40.78 -54.41 14.99
CA LYS A 2 40.54 -53.23 14.11
C LYS A 2 39.43 -52.25 14.54
N ALA A 3 38.41 -52.69 15.30
CA ALA A 3 37.31 -51.80 15.77
C ALA A 3 37.72 -50.88 16.94
N LYS A 4 38.60 -51.36 17.83
CA LYS A 4 39.10 -50.58 18.99
C LYS A 4 40.04 -49.45 18.57
N GLN A 5 40.74 -49.62 17.44
CA GLN A 5 41.66 -48.63 16.88
C GLN A 5 40.93 -47.49 16.16
N ARG A 6 39.84 -47.78 15.43
CA ARG A 6 38.95 -46.77 14.80
C ARG A 6 38.27 -45.84 15.82
N SER A 7 37.83 -46.38 16.96
CA SER A 7 37.21 -45.59 18.04
C SER A 7 38.19 -44.60 18.70
N LYS A 8 39.47 -45.00 18.85
CA LYS A 8 40.52 -44.13 19.38
C LYS A 8 40.86 -42.99 18.41
N SER A 9 40.98 -43.29 17.11
CA SER A 9 41.23 -42.28 16.08
C SER A 9 40.11 -41.25 15.96
N MET A 10 38.84 -41.67 16.08
CA MET A 10 37.69 -40.76 15.99
C MET A 10 37.59 -39.82 17.21
N LYS A 11 37.94 -40.30 18.41
CA LYS A 11 38.02 -39.46 19.62
C LYS A 11 39.17 -38.46 19.56
N ILE A 12 40.30 -38.82 18.97
CA ILE A 12 41.45 -37.91 18.79
C ILE A 12 41.10 -36.79 17.79
N ILE A 13 40.39 -37.11 16.70
CA ILE A 13 39.92 -36.10 15.72
C ILE A 13 38.92 -35.14 16.37
N LEU A 14 38.00 -35.66 17.19
CA LEU A 14 37.03 -34.82 17.91
C LEU A 14 37.72 -33.86 18.89
N TYR A 15 38.72 -34.35 19.63
CA TYR A 15 39.50 -33.52 20.55
C TYR A 15 40.34 -32.48 19.82
N MET A 16 40.97 -32.82 18.69
CA MET A 16 41.72 -31.86 17.88
C MET A 16 40.82 -30.76 17.31
N ASN A 17 39.61 -31.09 16.86
CA ASN A 17 38.64 -30.09 16.39
C ASN A 17 38.14 -29.19 17.52
N LEU A 18 37.95 -29.72 18.74
CA LEU A 18 37.56 -28.92 19.90
C LEU A 18 38.66 -27.95 20.33
N ILE A 19 39.92 -28.39 20.31
CA ILE A 19 41.09 -27.57 20.59
C ILE A 19 41.25 -26.48 19.53
N LEU A 20 41.05 -26.81 18.25
CA LEU A 20 41.09 -25.82 17.17
C LEU A 20 39.99 -24.77 17.32
N LEU A 21 38.78 -25.18 17.71
CA LEU A 21 37.68 -24.25 17.98
C LEU A 21 37.98 -23.33 19.17
N LEU A 22 38.55 -23.88 20.26
CA LEU A 22 38.98 -23.08 21.41
C LEU A 22 40.10 -22.10 21.05
N LEU A 23 41.07 -22.51 20.22
CA LEU A 23 42.14 -21.64 19.76
C LEU A 23 41.62 -20.52 18.86
N ILE A 24 40.61 -20.79 18.02
CA ILE A 24 39.94 -19.76 17.21
C ILE A 24 39.19 -18.78 18.12
N ILE A 25 38.47 -19.25 19.13
CA ILE A 25 37.76 -18.39 20.10
C ILE A 25 38.75 -17.53 20.88
N ILE A 26 39.86 -18.11 21.36
CA ILE A 26 40.92 -17.37 22.07
C ILE A 26 41.60 -16.37 21.14
N HIS A 27 41.80 -16.70 19.87
CA HIS A 27 42.40 -15.79 18.89
C HIS A 27 41.45 -14.63 18.54
N VAL A 28 40.15 -14.89 18.43
CA VAL A 28 39.11 -13.86 18.24
C VAL A 28 39.00 -12.96 19.48
N ALA A 29 39.04 -13.52 20.68
CA ALA A 29 39.03 -12.76 21.94
C ALA A 29 40.30 -11.91 22.13
N ARG A 30 41.49 -12.46 21.82
CA ARG A 30 42.74 -11.68 21.84
C ARG A 30 42.80 -10.59 20.78
N LYS A 31 42.12 -10.77 19.65
CA LYS A 31 41.99 -9.73 18.61
C LYS A 31 41.00 -8.64 19.00
N SER A 32 40.06 -8.91 19.91
CA SER A 32 39.17 -7.87 20.48
C SER A 32 39.78 -7.09 21.64
N GLU A 33 40.76 -7.64 22.36
CA GLU A 33 41.41 -6.96 23.50
C GLU A 33 42.53 -5.99 23.09
N ASN A 34 43.23 -6.21 21.98
CA ASN A 34 44.40 -5.41 21.59
C ASN A 34 44.11 -4.19 20.67
N ASN A 35 42.84 -3.81 20.48
CA ASN A 35 42.44 -2.63 19.67
C ASN A 35 41.48 -1.68 20.40
N PHE A 36 41.56 -1.62 21.74
CA PHE A 36 40.88 -0.58 22.52
C PHE A 36 41.81 0.59 22.79
N SER A 37 41.98 1.46 21.78
CA SER A 37 42.13 2.88 22.06
C SER A 37 40.77 3.38 22.54
N PRO A 38 40.67 4.21 23.61
CA PRO A 38 39.39 4.80 23.96
C PRO A 38 38.88 5.52 22.72
N PRO A 39 37.63 5.27 22.28
CA PRO A 39 37.11 6.03 21.16
C PRO A 39 37.18 7.48 21.60
N SER A 40 37.87 8.31 20.79
CA SER A 40 37.57 9.73 20.76
C SER A 40 36.06 9.82 20.84
N THR A 41 35.53 10.62 21.77
CA THR A 41 34.11 10.90 21.87
C THR A 41 33.64 11.34 20.50
N ILE A 42 33.16 10.38 19.70
CA ILE A 42 32.35 10.63 18.54
C ILE A 42 31.09 11.16 19.20
N THR A 43 31.02 12.49 19.31
CA THR A 43 29.74 13.16 19.30
C THR A 43 29.07 12.68 18.03
N LEU A 44 28.30 11.59 18.14
CA LEU A 44 27.28 11.30 17.17
C LEU A 44 26.54 12.63 17.00
N PRO A 45 26.31 13.10 15.76
CA PRO A 45 25.29 14.11 15.61
C PRO A 45 24.06 13.53 16.31
N THR A 46 23.46 14.30 17.21
CA THR A 46 22.17 14.03 17.85
C THR A 46 21.09 13.96 16.78
N LEU A 47 21.18 12.96 15.92
CA LEU A 47 20.35 12.72 14.76
C LEU A 47 19.26 11.75 15.22
N HIS A 48 18.11 12.33 15.55
CA HIS A 48 16.81 11.69 15.47
C HIS A 48 16.65 10.31 16.13
N LEU A 49 16.81 10.26 17.45
CA LEU A 49 15.85 9.47 18.22
C LEU A 49 14.51 10.18 18.05
N ILE A 50 13.59 9.59 17.27
CA ILE A 50 12.17 9.92 17.42
C ILE A 50 11.91 9.81 18.91
N ASP A 51 11.37 10.86 19.53
CA ASP A 51 10.97 10.81 20.92
C ASP A 51 10.04 9.60 21.09
N VAL A 52 10.56 8.55 21.72
CA VAL A 52 9.86 7.26 21.87
C VAL A 52 8.54 7.49 22.60
N ALA A 53 8.49 8.45 23.52
CA ALA A 53 7.27 8.85 24.20
C ALA A 53 6.26 9.43 23.21
N PHE A 54 6.69 10.32 22.32
CA PHE A 54 5.83 10.88 21.28
C PHE A 54 5.35 9.82 20.26
N ARG A 55 6.23 8.93 19.80
CA ARG A 55 5.83 7.81 18.92
C ARG A 55 4.76 6.95 19.58
N ASN A 56 4.94 6.62 20.85
CA ASN A 56 3.97 5.82 21.62
C ASN A 56 2.66 6.59 21.84
N GLN A 57 2.73 7.91 22.02
CA GLN A 57 1.54 8.76 22.06
C GLN A 57 0.76 8.68 20.74
N LEU A 58 1.42 8.84 19.58
CA LEU A 58 0.76 8.74 18.27
C LEU A 58 0.11 7.37 18.05
N ILE A 59 0.79 6.28 18.44
CA ILE A 59 0.22 4.93 18.39
C ILE A 59 -1.06 4.85 19.23
N THR A 60 -1.03 5.41 20.44
CA THR A 60 -2.20 5.45 21.34
C THR A 60 -3.35 6.24 20.71
N GLU A 61 -3.05 7.40 20.11
CA GLU A 61 -4.03 8.23 19.40
C GLU A 61 -4.64 7.49 18.19
N ARG A 62 -3.84 6.75 17.40
CA ARG A 62 -4.35 5.93 16.27
C ARG A 62 -5.26 4.81 16.73
N LEU A 63 -4.90 4.10 17.80
CA LEU A 63 -5.73 3.04 18.37
C LEU A 63 -7.04 3.57 18.96
N ALA A 64 -7.01 4.76 19.57
CA ALA A 64 -8.20 5.44 20.07
C ALA A 64 -9.13 5.85 18.91
N SER A 65 -8.59 6.49 17.87
CA SER A 65 -9.37 6.87 16.68
C SER A 65 -9.97 5.64 15.98
N TYR A 66 -9.20 4.57 15.83
CA TYR A 66 -9.70 3.32 15.26
C TYR A 66 -10.87 2.75 16.09
N SER A 67 -10.73 2.74 17.42
CA SER A 67 -11.78 2.23 18.32
C SER A 67 -13.07 3.05 18.21
N GLN A 68 -12.96 4.37 18.08
CA GLN A 68 -14.11 5.26 17.90
C GLN A 68 -14.83 5.02 16.56
N SER A 69 -14.09 4.78 15.48
CA SER A 69 -14.71 4.58 14.15
C SER A 69 -15.23 3.16 13.92
N TYR A 70 -14.55 2.14 14.45
CA TYR A 70 -14.81 0.74 14.09
C TYR A 70 -15.54 -0.07 15.17
N ASN A 71 -15.36 0.26 16.45
CA ASN A 71 -16.00 -0.46 17.57
C ASN A 71 -17.26 0.25 18.11
N ASN A 72 -17.67 1.37 17.52
CA ASN A 72 -18.85 2.09 17.99
C ASN A 72 -20.13 1.31 17.66
N SER A 73 -20.72 0.71 18.69
CA SER A 73 -21.85 -0.22 18.62
C SER A 73 -23.19 0.44 18.27
N LEU A 74 -23.21 1.75 17.99
CA LEU A 74 -24.41 2.59 18.07
C LEU A 74 -24.95 3.13 16.74
N GLY A 75 -24.33 2.84 15.59
CA GLY A 75 -24.79 3.37 14.31
C GLY A 75 -25.73 2.44 13.57
N VAL A 76 -27.04 2.52 13.80
CA VAL A 76 -28.01 2.15 12.75
C VAL A 76 -27.94 3.25 11.71
N CYS A 77 -27.75 2.90 10.43
CA CYS A 77 -27.59 3.95 9.42
C CYS A 77 -28.88 4.74 9.34
N ASN A 78 -28.77 6.05 9.20
CA ASN A 78 -29.96 6.88 9.11
C ASN A 78 -30.59 6.63 7.73
N ILE A 79 -31.51 5.66 7.65
CA ILE A 79 -32.24 5.31 6.42
C ILE A 79 -33.28 6.41 6.18
N LYS A 80 -32.84 7.60 5.82
CA LYS A 80 -33.72 8.70 5.39
C LYS A 80 -34.08 8.58 3.91
N ASN A 81 -33.30 7.82 3.15
CA ASN A 81 -33.50 7.63 1.73
C ASN A 81 -34.28 6.35 1.48
N SER A 82 -35.40 6.47 0.78
CA SER A 82 -36.13 5.33 0.23
C SER A 82 -35.30 4.68 -0.88
N LEU A 83 -35.32 3.35 -0.92
CA LEU A 83 -34.78 2.60 -2.06
C LEU A 83 -35.59 2.91 -3.33
N ASN A 84 -34.93 2.89 -4.48
CA ASN A 84 -35.65 2.86 -5.75
C ASN A 84 -36.11 1.41 -6.07
N ALA A 85 -37.02 1.25 -7.02
CA ALA A 85 -37.61 -0.05 -7.36
C ALA A 85 -36.56 -1.12 -7.78
N GLU A 86 -35.44 -0.69 -8.38
CA GLU A 86 -34.35 -1.59 -8.74
C GLU A 86 -33.60 -2.07 -7.49
N GLN A 87 -33.29 -1.16 -6.57
CA GLN A 87 -32.61 -1.44 -5.31
C GLN A 87 -33.44 -2.37 -4.41
N GLU A 88 -34.76 -2.14 -4.30
CA GLU A 88 -35.68 -3.00 -3.55
C GLU A 88 -35.66 -4.45 -4.04
N LYS A 89 -35.46 -4.65 -5.35
CA LYS A 89 -35.37 -5.98 -5.96
C LYS A 89 -33.98 -6.60 -5.80
N ILE A 90 -32.91 -5.82 -5.95
CA ILE A 90 -31.54 -6.36 -6.07
C ILE A 90 -30.86 -6.58 -4.71
N PHE A 91 -31.14 -5.74 -3.71
CA PHE A 91 -30.50 -5.80 -2.40
C PHE A 91 -30.79 -7.10 -1.62
N PRO A 92 -32.02 -7.65 -1.60
CA PRO A 92 -32.28 -8.97 -1.01
C PRO A 92 -31.44 -10.08 -1.65
N ARG A 93 -31.33 -10.08 -2.99
CA ARG A 93 -30.50 -11.05 -3.73
C ARG A 93 -29.02 -10.93 -3.39
N ILE A 94 -28.51 -9.71 -3.20
CA ILE A 94 -27.14 -9.48 -2.74
C ILE A 94 -26.94 -10.05 -1.33
N SER A 95 -27.90 -9.84 -0.42
CA SER A 95 -27.84 -10.40 0.95
C SER A 95 -27.72 -11.93 0.94
N GLU A 96 -28.57 -12.62 0.17
CA GLU A 96 -28.52 -14.08 0.02
C GLU A 96 -27.21 -14.56 -0.63
N LEU A 97 -26.72 -13.82 -1.63
CA LEU A 97 -25.45 -14.12 -2.26
C LEU A 97 -24.29 -14.00 -1.27
N LEU A 98 -24.25 -12.95 -0.43
CA LEU A 98 -23.19 -12.78 0.58
C LEU A 98 -23.08 -13.98 1.52
N ILE A 99 -24.22 -14.54 1.95
CA ILE A 99 -24.26 -15.77 2.78
C ILE A 99 -23.65 -16.96 2.02
N THR A 100 -24.01 -17.11 0.75
CA THR A 100 -23.48 -18.18 -0.12
C THR A 100 -21.97 -18.02 -0.35
N LEU A 101 -21.49 -16.80 -0.62
CA LEU A 101 -20.07 -16.52 -0.82
C LEU A 101 -19.26 -16.81 0.45
N ARG A 102 -19.79 -16.47 1.64
CA ARG A 102 -19.15 -16.79 2.91
C ARG A 102 -18.86 -18.29 3.08
N GLN A 103 -19.74 -19.15 2.58
CA GLN A 103 -19.59 -20.61 2.64
C GLN A 103 -18.52 -21.15 1.67
N GLN A 104 -18.11 -20.35 0.67
CA GLN A 104 -17.07 -20.72 -0.30
C GLN A 104 -15.65 -20.36 0.16
N ILE A 105 -15.51 -19.69 1.32
CA ILE A 105 -14.21 -19.32 1.87
C ILE A 105 -13.47 -20.58 2.30
N VAL A 106 -12.32 -20.84 1.68
CA VAL A 106 -11.46 -21.97 2.03
C VAL A 106 -10.54 -21.59 3.19
N THR A 107 -10.03 -22.59 3.91
CA THR A 107 -9.04 -22.37 4.99
C THR A 107 -7.72 -21.88 4.43
N TYR A 108 -7.03 -20.99 5.15
CA TYR A 108 -5.70 -20.49 4.80
C TYR A 108 -4.68 -21.64 4.59
N PRO A 109 -4.13 -21.83 3.38
CA PRO A 109 -3.19 -22.90 3.08
C PRO A 109 -1.76 -22.58 3.59
N ASN A 110 -1.50 -22.84 4.88
CA ASN A 110 -0.23 -22.50 5.55
C ASN A 110 1.03 -22.94 4.79
N GLN A 111 1.04 -24.11 4.16
CA GLN A 111 2.23 -24.60 3.43
C GLN A 111 2.52 -23.87 2.10
N TYR A 112 1.59 -23.05 1.60
CA TYR A 112 1.70 -22.44 0.28
C TYR A 112 2.28 -21.01 0.33
N PHE A 113 2.14 -20.33 1.46
CA PHE A 113 2.53 -18.94 1.59
C PHE A 113 3.72 -18.77 2.55
N ASN A 114 4.70 -17.97 2.16
CA ASN A 114 5.84 -17.65 3.03
C ASN A 114 6.47 -16.31 2.66
N GLY A 115 7.03 -15.63 3.66
CA GLY A 115 7.79 -14.39 3.48
C GLY A 115 6.96 -13.21 3.01
N ARG A 116 7.67 -12.13 2.68
CA ARG A 116 7.13 -10.85 2.20
C ARG A 116 7.43 -10.66 0.74
N GLY A 117 6.56 -9.95 0.03
CA GLY A 117 6.88 -9.52 -1.33
C GLY A 117 5.93 -8.49 -1.89
N ILE A 118 6.36 -7.88 -2.99
CA ILE A 118 5.58 -6.92 -3.76
C ILE A 118 4.89 -7.66 -4.89
N ILE A 119 3.64 -7.33 -5.17
CA ILE A 119 2.91 -7.90 -6.30
C ILE A 119 2.32 -6.81 -7.17
N LEU A 120 2.30 -7.06 -8.48
CA LEU A 120 1.66 -6.22 -9.47
C LEU A 120 0.78 -7.09 -10.36
N THR A 121 -0.31 -6.53 -10.89
CA THR A 121 -1.03 -7.11 -12.03
C THR A 121 -0.68 -6.36 -13.30
N VAL A 122 -0.48 -7.07 -14.40
CA VAL A 122 -0.10 -6.47 -15.69
C VAL A 122 -1.05 -6.92 -16.79
N GLY A 123 -1.84 -5.97 -17.30
CA GLY A 123 -2.61 -6.09 -18.54
C GLY A 123 -1.87 -5.51 -19.75
N SER A 124 -2.43 -5.70 -20.94
CA SER A 124 -1.81 -5.25 -22.21
C SER A 124 -1.55 -3.76 -22.27
N SER A 125 -2.49 -2.93 -21.81
CA SER A 125 -2.37 -1.47 -21.77
C SER A 125 -1.47 -0.95 -20.64
N GLN A 126 -1.03 -1.81 -19.73
CA GLN A 126 -0.29 -1.43 -18.53
C GLN A 126 1.21 -1.74 -18.62
N LEU A 127 1.67 -2.32 -19.72
CA LEU A 127 3.07 -2.77 -19.88
C LEU A 127 4.09 -1.66 -19.62
N GLU A 128 3.88 -0.47 -20.17
CA GLU A 128 4.81 0.66 -19.98
C GLU A 128 4.79 1.19 -18.54
N LEU A 129 3.61 1.31 -17.94
CA LEU A 129 3.49 1.72 -16.53
C LEU A 129 4.15 0.70 -15.60
N ALA A 130 3.93 -0.60 -15.84
CA ALA A 130 4.56 -1.68 -15.09
C ALA A 130 6.10 -1.66 -15.25
N ARG A 131 6.60 -1.35 -16.46
CA ARG A 131 8.05 -1.19 -16.71
C ARG A 131 8.63 -0.07 -15.86
N VAL A 132 7.97 1.09 -15.81
CA VAL A 132 8.39 2.23 -14.97
C VAL A 132 8.34 1.83 -13.50
N ASN A 133 7.25 1.20 -13.06
CA ASN A 133 7.08 0.79 -11.66
C ASN A 133 8.18 -0.15 -11.19
N LEU A 134 8.46 -1.21 -11.95
CA LEU A 134 9.56 -2.12 -11.64
C LEU A 134 10.90 -1.39 -11.54
N LYS A 135 11.14 -0.38 -12.40
CA LYS A 135 12.36 0.39 -12.33
C LYS A 135 12.43 1.24 -11.07
N MET A 136 11.33 1.87 -10.67
CA MET A 136 11.24 2.61 -9.42
C MET A 136 11.48 1.70 -8.22
N ILE A 137 10.93 0.49 -8.21
CA ILE A 137 11.20 -0.54 -7.19
C ILE A 137 12.68 -0.94 -7.18
N GLU A 138 13.30 -1.19 -8.33
CA GLU A 138 14.73 -1.54 -8.40
C GLU A 138 15.63 -0.43 -7.82
N LEU A 139 15.25 0.85 -8.02
CA LEU A 139 16.01 2.00 -7.53
C LEU A 139 15.99 2.14 -6.00
N THR A 140 14.96 1.62 -5.31
CA THR A 140 14.94 1.61 -3.84
C THR A 140 15.95 0.63 -3.26
N ARG A 141 16.45 -0.33 -4.07
CA ARG A 141 17.33 -1.42 -3.65
C ARG A 141 16.71 -2.33 -2.58
N THR A 142 15.38 -2.40 -2.55
CA THR A 142 14.65 -3.29 -1.66
C THR A 142 15.08 -4.74 -1.84
N ARG A 143 15.02 -5.50 -0.76
CA ARG A 143 15.26 -6.95 -0.76
C ARG A 143 14.01 -7.76 -1.02
N LEU A 144 12.85 -7.10 -1.03
CA LEU A 144 11.57 -7.76 -1.26
C LEU A 144 11.52 -8.37 -2.67
N PRO A 145 11.18 -9.66 -2.80
CA PRO A 145 10.89 -10.26 -4.09
C PRO A 145 9.63 -9.65 -4.71
N VAL A 146 9.57 -9.62 -6.04
CA VAL A 146 8.44 -9.08 -6.81
C VAL A 146 7.79 -10.16 -7.67
N GLN A 147 6.46 -10.25 -7.64
CA GLN A 147 5.67 -11.11 -8.53
C GLN A 147 4.76 -10.29 -9.43
N LEU A 148 4.94 -10.41 -10.74
CA LEU A 148 4.06 -9.81 -11.74
C LEU A 148 3.04 -10.84 -12.22
N TRP A 149 1.78 -10.65 -11.87
CA TRP A 149 0.68 -11.53 -12.23
C TRP A 149 0.00 -11.08 -13.52
N TYR A 150 -0.23 -12.00 -14.45
CA TYR A 150 -0.85 -11.71 -15.74
C TYR A 150 -1.76 -12.83 -16.24
N SER A 151 -2.66 -12.48 -17.16
CA SER A 151 -3.45 -13.44 -17.94
C SER A 151 -2.80 -13.61 -19.31
N SER A 152 -2.58 -14.85 -19.73
CA SER A 152 -2.08 -15.19 -21.06
C SER A 152 -3.03 -14.79 -22.19
N SER A 153 -4.32 -14.59 -21.89
CA SER A 153 -5.28 -14.00 -22.82
C SER A 153 -5.08 -12.50 -23.06
N GLN A 154 -4.41 -11.79 -22.16
CA GLN A 154 -4.17 -10.35 -22.26
C GLN A 154 -2.74 -10.02 -22.70
N VAL A 155 -1.75 -10.75 -22.17
CA VAL A 155 -0.33 -10.48 -22.40
C VAL A 155 0.42 -11.78 -22.63
N SER A 156 1.25 -11.82 -23.66
CA SER A 156 2.10 -13.00 -23.92
C SER A 156 3.23 -13.11 -22.89
N GLN A 157 3.66 -14.33 -22.58
CA GLN A 157 4.81 -14.56 -21.70
C GLN A 157 6.08 -13.85 -22.21
N LYS A 158 6.24 -13.74 -23.54
CA LYS A 158 7.37 -13.05 -24.16
C LYS A 158 7.44 -11.59 -23.74
N PHE A 159 6.32 -10.85 -23.79
CA PHE A 159 6.28 -9.45 -23.36
C PHE A 159 6.46 -9.31 -21.85
N MET A 160 5.95 -10.24 -21.05
CA MET A 160 6.18 -10.22 -19.60
C MET A 160 7.66 -10.40 -19.25
N LEU A 161 8.40 -11.23 -19.99
CA LEU A 161 9.84 -11.43 -19.77
C LEU A 161 10.67 -10.19 -20.12
N THR A 162 10.28 -9.40 -21.13
CA THR A 162 11.02 -8.17 -21.47
C THR A 162 10.98 -7.15 -20.35
N LEU A 163 9.97 -7.18 -19.47
CA LEU A 163 9.94 -6.35 -18.26
C LEU A 163 11.07 -6.72 -17.30
N LEU A 164 11.31 -8.03 -17.09
CA LEU A 164 12.37 -8.51 -16.20
C LEU A 164 13.77 -8.16 -16.73
N ASP A 165 13.96 -8.14 -18.04
CA ASP A 165 15.24 -7.78 -18.67
C ASP A 165 15.66 -6.33 -18.39
N ARG A 166 14.68 -5.44 -18.12
CA ARG A 166 14.92 -4.02 -17.81
C ARG A 166 15.29 -3.76 -16.35
N VAL A 167 15.09 -4.74 -15.47
CA VAL A 167 15.37 -4.64 -14.03
C VAL A 167 16.26 -5.81 -13.55
N PRO A 168 17.48 -5.92 -14.08
CA PRO A 168 18.32 -7.09 -13.86
C PRO A 168 18.77 -7.29 -12.41
N LYS A 169 18.67 -6.27 -11.55
CA LYS A 169 19.06 -6.32 -10.13
C LYS A 169 17.88 -6.63 -9.21
N LEU A 170 16.65 -6.56 -9.71
CA LEU A 170 15.45 -6.85 -8.94
C LEU A 170 15.18 -8.36 -8.92
N ASN A 171 14.88 -8.90 -7.74
CA ASN A 171 14.42 -10.27 -7.59
C ASN A 171 12.95 -10.37 -8.02
N ALA A 172 12.72 -10.45 -9.33
CA ALA A 172 11.40 -10.43 -9.92
C ALA A 172 11.07 -11.71 -10.70
N SER A 173 9.80 -12.10 -10.66
CA SER A 173 9.24 -13.24 -11.39
C SER A 173 7.88 -12.88 -11.99
N ILE A 174 7.54 -13.51 -13.10
CA ILE A 174 6.22 -13.38 -13.74
C ILE A 174 5.40 -14.63 -13.41
N CYS A 175 4.12 -14.48 -13.11
CA CYS A 175 3.21 -15.57 -12.74
C CYS A 175 1.93 -15.49 -13.58
N CYS A 176 1.57 -16.60 -14.21
CA CYS A 176 0.42 -16.67 -15.12
C CYS A 176 -0.77 -17.32 -14.41
N PHE A 177 -1.92 -16.65 -14.43
CA PHE A 177 -3.16 -17.22 -13.85
C PHE A 177 -3.62 -18.47 -14.61
N ASP A 178 -3.53 -18.48 -15.93
CA ASP A 178 -4.08 -19.57 -16.76
C ASP A 178 -3.29 -20.86 -16.64
N THR A 179 -1.97 -20.75 -16.52
CA THR A 179 -1.08 -21.92 -16.46
C THR A 179 -0.64 -22.26 -15.04
N ALA A 180 -1.01 -21.43 -14.05
CA ALA A 180 -0.52 -21.53 -12.67
C ALA A 180 1.02 -21.68 -12.59
N GLN A 181 1.75 -21.02 -13.49
CA GLN A 181 3.20 -21.15 -13.61
C GLN A 181 3.87 -19.81 -13.34
N CYS A 182 4.98 -19.84 -12.60
CA CYS A 182 5.85 -18.69 -12.44
C CYS A 182 7.20 -18.91 -13.12
N LYS A 183 7.81 -17.81 -13.55
CA LYS A 183 9.04 -17.81 -14.32
C LYS A 183 9.91 -16.61 -13.98
N THR A 184 11.21 -16.84 -13.84
CA THR A 184 12.26 -15.80 -13.83
C THR A 184 13.02 -15.89 -15.16
N ARG A 185 14.09 -15.09 -15.32
CA ARG A 185 14.99 -15.20 -16.48
C ARG A 185 15.61 -16.60 -16.63
N ASN A 186 15.85 -17.30 -15.53
CA ASN A 186 16.64 -18.54 -15.51
C ASN A 186 15.87 -19.76 -15.01
N GLN A 187 14.70 -19.58 -14.41
CA GLN A 187 13.97 -20.65 -13.73
C GLN A 187 12.49 -20.59 -14.05
N ILE A 188 11.86 -21.75 -14.01
CA ILE A 188 10.43 -21.92 -14.20
C ILE A 188 9.92 -22.94 -13.19
N TRP A 189 8.78 -22.67 -12.57
CA TRP A 189 8.18 -23.58 -11.61
C TRP A 189 6.67 -23.52 -11.65
N GLN A 190 6.05 -24.64 -11.30
CA GLN A 190 4.60 -24.81 -11.27
C GLN A 190 4.08 -24.48 -9.87
N LEU A 191 3.04 -23.67 -9.80
CA LEU A 191 2.25 -23.47 -8.58
C LEU A 191 1.17 -24.54 -8.47
N ASN A 192 0.72 -24.79 -7.25
CA ASN A 192 -0.46 -25.62 -7.05
C ASN A 192 -1.69 -24.86 -7.60
N SER A 193 -2.28 -25.39 -8.67
CA SER A 193 -3.43 -24.76 -9.36
C SER A 193 -4.65 -24.57 -8.45
N THR A 194 -4.79 -25.37 -7.39
CA THR A 194 -5.87 -25.20 -6.40
C THR A 194 -5.73 -23.91 -5.58
N ASN A 195 -4.54 -23.31 -5.53
CA ASN A 195 -4.25 -22.05 -4.84
C ASN A 195 -4.03 -20.88 -5.82
N VAL A 196 -4.29 -21.08 -7.11
CA VAL A 196 -4.27 -20.03 -8.13
C VAL A 196 -5.70 -19.67 -8.52
N TYR A 197 -6.11 -18.47 -8.15
CA TYR A 197 -7.49 -18.03 -8.25
C TYR A 197 -7.64 -17.10 -9.45
N LYS A 198 -7.74 -17.66 -10.65
CA LYS A 198 -8.04 -16.87 -11.84
C LYS A 198 -9.40 -16.16 -11.65
N PRO A 199 -9.49 -14.84 -11.89
CA PRO A 199 -10.74 -14.12 -11.74
C PRO A 199 -11.75 -14.54 -12.82
N ILE A 200 -13.03 -14.51 -12.47
CA ILE A 200 -14.12 -14.69 -13.44
C ILE A 200 -14.25 -13.39 -14.24
N THR A 201 -13.85 -13.43 -15.52
CA THR A 201 -13.98 -12.30 -16.44
C THR A 201 -15.04 -12.62 -17.48
N GLY A 202 -16.26 -12.09 -17.31
CA GLY A 202 -17.31 -12.13 -18.34
C GLY A 202 -16.98 -11.20 -19.51
N THR A 203 -17.99 -10.57 -20.12
CA THR A 203 -17.84 -9.54 -21.19
C THR A 203 -17.36 -8.19 -20.65
N LEU A 204 -16.40 -8.21 -19.72
CA LEU A 204 -15.99 -7.08 -18.91
C LEU A 204 -15.40 -5.92 -19.73
N TRP A 205 -15.81 -4.70 -19.37
CA TRP A 205 -15.15 -3.46 -19.80
C TRP A 205 -13.96 -3.06 -18.89
N LYS A 206 -13.83 -3.66 -17.69
CA LYS A 206 -12.84 -3.27 -16.65
C LYS A 206 -12.15 -4.50 -16.03
N HIS A 207 -10.81 -4.53 -16.00
CA HIS A 207 -9.99 -5.67 -15.52
C HIS A 207 -9.66 -5.66 -14.02
N PHE A 208 -10.49 -5.02 -13.19
CA PHE A 208 -10.21 -4.85 -11.76
C PHE A 208 -10.23 -6.13 -10.90
N PRO A 209 -11.00 -7.20 -11.21
CA PRO A 209 -11.00 -8.42 -10.41
C PRO A 209 -9.64 -9.14 -10.28
N TYR A 210 -8.66 -8.81 -11.13
CA TYR A 210 -7.32 -9.38 -11.08
C TYR A 210 -6.53 -9.00 -9.82
N LYS A 211 -6.80 -7.86 -9.18
CA LYS A 211 -6.04 -7.40 -8.01
C LYS A 211 -6.21 -8.33 -6.80
N PRO A 212 -7.43 -8.58 -6.28
CA PRO A 212 -7.61 -9.52 -5.18
C PRO A 212 -7.19 -10.94 -5.56
N ALA A 213 -7.44 -11.36 -6.81
CA ALA A 213 -6.98 -12.64 -7.34
C ALA A 213 -5.44 -12.79 -7.24
N ALA A 214 -4.67 -11.77 -7.62
CA ALA A 214 -3.21 -11.77 -7.50
C ALA A 214 -2.75 -11.81 -6.04
N ILE A 215 -3.39 -11.01 -5.16
CA ILE A 215 -3.10 -11.00 -3.72
C ILE A 215 -3.22 -12.42 -3.15
N ILE A 216 -4.36 -13.08 -3.37
CA ILE A 216 -4.58 -14.41 -2.79
C ILE A 216 -3.75 -15.51 -3.46
N SER A 217 -3.41 -15.37 -4.76
CA SER A 217 -2.65 -16.39 -5.51
C SER A 217 -1.13 -16.30 -5.31
N SER A 218 -0.61 -15.11 -4.99
CA SER A 218 0.81 -14.86 -4.74
C SER A 218 1.40 -15.78 -3.67
N THR A 219 2.66 -16.18 -3.78
CA THR A 219 3.27 -17.13 -2.83
C THR A 219 3.72 -16.48 -1.51
N PHE A 220 3.52 -15.17 -1.35
CA PHE A 220 3.92 -14.46 -0.14
C PHE A 220 2.91 -14.63 0.98
N GLU A 221 3.34 -14.65 2.24
CA GLU A 221 2.44 -14.60 3.40
C GLU A 221 2.02 -13.15 3.69
N GLU A 222 2.94 -12.21 3.49
CA GLU A 222 2.77 -10.77 3.64
C GLU A 222 2.96 -10.09 2.28
N VAL A 223 2.00 -9.28 1.85
CA VAL A 223 1.89 -8.77 0.49
C VAL A 223 1.77 -7.26 0.50
N LEU A 224 2.58 -6.58 -0.31
CA LEU A 224 2.33 -5.22 -0.78
C LEU A 224 1.89 -5.31 -2.25
N PHE A 225 0.60 -5.10 -2.50
CA PHE A 225 0.09 -4.95 -3.86
C PHE A 225 0.28 -3.51 -4.33
N LEU A 226 0.72 -3.35 -5.58
CA LEU A 226 0.81 -2.07 -6.28
C LEU A 226 0.13 -2.17 -7.65
N ASP A 227 -0.71 -1.19 -7.98
CA ASP A 227 -1.11 -0.97 -9.36
C ASP A 227 0.12 -0.57 -10.22
N SER A 228 0.02 -0.77 -11.53
CA SER A 228 1.11 -0.43 -12.46
C SER A 228 1.52 1.05 -12.39
N ASP A 229 0.63 1.95 -11.97
CA ASP A 229 0.87 3.39 -11.81
C ASP A 229 0.96 3.85 -10.34
N ALA A 230 1.22 2.92 -9.42
CA ALA A 230 1.49 3.18 -8.01
C ALA A 230 2.99 2.99 -7.70
N TYR A 231 3.77 4.07 -7.77
CA TYR A 231 5.22 4.02 -7.69
C TYR A 231 5.73 4.19 -6.27
N VAL A 232 6.66 3.33 -5.87
CA VAL A 232 7.34 3.47 -4.59
C VAL A 232 8.24 4.70 -4.55
N THR A 233 8.24 5.38 -3.42
CA THR A 233 9.05 6.58 -3.15
C THR A 233 10.19 6.30 -2.18
N ARG A 234 10.32 5.07 -1.68
CA ARG A 234 11.41 4.55 -0.85
C ARG A 234 11.27 3.04 -0.70
N ASP A 235 12.23 2.39 -0.05
CA ASP A 235 12.13 0.97 0.27
C ASP A 235 10.88 0.69 1.13
N PRO A 236 9.91 -0.11 0.67
CA PRO A 236 8.70 -0.38 1.43
C PRO A 236 8.86 -1.50 2.47
N GLU A 237 10.04 -2.12 2.61
CA GLU A 237 10.27 -3.18 3.61
C GLU A 237 9.98 -2.69 5.04
N ASP A 238 10.27 -1.42 5.33
CA ASP A 238 10.04 -0.80 6.64
C ASP A 238 8.56 -0.78 7.05
N LEU A 239 7.62 -0.73 6.09
CA LEU A 239 6.18 -0.80 6.38
C LEU A 239 5.82 -2.15 7.03
N PHE A 240 6.41 -3.24 6.55
CA PHE A 240 6.16 -4.57 7.13
C PHE A 240 6.82 -4.71 8.52
N LEU A 241 7.99 -4.10 8.70
CA LEU A 241 8.80 -4.29 9.90
C LEU A 241 8.41 -3.39 11.06
N SER A 242 7.93 -2.18 10.77
CA SER A 242 7.89 -1.11 11.77
C SER A 242 6.57 -0.32 11.84
N ASP A 243 5.69 -0.43 10.85
CA ASP A 243 4.40 0.26 10.90
C ASP A 243 3.52 -0.32 12.02
N PRO A 244 3.16 0.48 13.04
CA PRO A 244 2.49 -0.05 14.23
C PRO A 244 1.07 -0.54 13.94
N MET A 245 0.37 0.04 12.97
CA MET A 245 -1.00 -0.37 12.65
C MET A 245 -1.01 -1.62 11.77
N TYR A 246 -0.08 -1.74 10.82
CA TYR A 246 0.14 -2.99 10.09
C TYR A 246 0.45 -4.14 11.05
N LEU A 247 1.41 -3.96 11.96
CA LEU A 247 1.77 -4.99 12.94
C LEU A 247 0.61 -5.34 13.88
N LYS A 248 -0.30 -4.40 14.16
CA LYS A 248 -1.47 -4.62 15.02
C LYS A 248 -2.60 -5.36 14.32
N PHE A 249 -2.91 -5.00 13.08
CA PHE A 249 -4.14 -5.41 12.38
C PHE A 249 -3.88 -6.39 11.23
N GLY A 250 -2.66 -6.49 10.73
CA GLY A 250 -2.31 -7.30 9.57
C GLY A 250 -2.86 -6.76 8.25
N ALA A 251 -3.48 -5.58 8.23
CA ALA A 251 -3.93 -4.92 7.00
C ALA A 251 -3.82 -3.41 7.16
N LEU A 252 -3.12 -2.78 6.22
CA LEU A 252 -2.98 -1.35 6.09
C LEU A 252 -3.52 -0.94 4.71
N PHE A 253 -4.62 -0.17 4.73
CA PHE A 253 -5.26 0.38 3.55
C PHE A 253 -5.12 1.89 3.51
N PHE A 254 -5.37 2.46 2.33
CA PHE A 254 -5.20 3.88 2.07
C PHE A 254 -6.49 4.49 1.53
N PRO A 255 -6.81 5.74 1.89
CA PRO A 255 -8.01 6.41 1.43
C PRO A 255 -7.88 6.80 -0.04
N ASP A 256 -9.00 6.72 -0.74
CA ASP A 256 -9.29 7.47 -1.96
C ASP A 256 -9.71 8.90 -1.59
N SER A 257 -9.84 9.75 -2.59
CA SER A 257 -10.38 11.11 -2.52
C SER A 257 -11.89 11.19 -2.25
N TYR A 258 -12.60 10.05 -2.35
CA TYR A 258 -14.04 9.98 -2.16
C TYR A 258 -14.39 9.46 -0.76
N LEU A 259 -15.26 10.18 -0.05
CA LEU A 259 -15.99 9.60 1.06
C LEU A 259 -16.91 8.48 0.56
N SER A 260 -17.30 7.59 1.47
CA SER A 260 -18.25 6.50 1.22
C SER A 260 -19.53 7.03 0.54
N ARG A 261 -19.71 6.72 -0.76
CA ARG A 261 -20.90 7.11 -1.55
C ARG A 261 -22.03 6.08 -1.54
N GLN A 262 -21.84 4.98 -0.81
CA GLN A 262 -22.80 3.88 -0.73
C GLN A 262 -24.13 4.34 -0.15
N HIS A 263 -25.22 3.78 -0.65
CA HIS A 263 -26.52 3.95 -0.02
C HIS A 263 -26.44 3.39 1.43
N PRO A 264 -27.02 4.07 2.44
CA PRO A 264 -26.94 3.63 3.84
C PRO A 264 -27.35 2.16 4.08
N VAL A 265 -28.29 1.65 3.28
CA VAL A 265 -28.75 0.25 3.32
C VAL A 265 -27.63 -0.75 2.99
N VAL A 266 -26.62 -0.37 2.19
CA VAL A 266 -25.47 -1.23 1.91
C VAL A 266 -24.79 -1.66 3.20
N TRP A 267 -24.60 -0.78 4.17
CA TRP A 267 -24.00 -1.14 5.46
C TRP A 267 -24.77 -2.22 6.22
N ASN A 268 -26.11 -2.17 6.16
CA ASN A 268 -26.96 -3.21 6.73
C ASN A 268 -26.84 -4.54 5.98
N LEU A 269 -26.71 -4.52 4.64
CA LEU A 269 -26.46 -5.75 3.86
C LEU A 269 -25.18 -6.45 4.30
N PHE A 270 -24.16 -5.68 4.66
CA PHE A 270 -22.87 -6.20 5.13
C PHE A 270 -22.83 -6.39 6.65
N ASN A 271 -23.97 -6.29 7.34
CA ASN A 271 -24.13 -6.47 8.79
C ASN A 271 -23.02 -5.76 9.60
N THR A 272 -22.73 -4.50 9.24
CA THR A 272 -21.63 -3.73 9.82
C THR A 272 -22.09 -2.33 10.21
N THR A 273 -21.30 -1.68 11.05
CA THR A 273 -21.54 -0.30 11.48
C THR A 273 -21.38 0.65 10.31
N CYS A 274 -22.19 1.71 10.28
CA CYS A 274 -22.19 2.69 9.20
C CYS A 274 -20.88 3.46 9.17
N GLY A 275 -20.29 3.55 7.99
CA GLY A 275 -19.08 4.31 7.71
C GLY A 275 -19.34 5.47 6.75
N ASP A 276 -20.46 6.19 6.89
CA ASP A 276 -20.86 7.28 5.97
C ASP A 276 -19.84 8.45 5.93
N HIS A 277 -18.95 8.53 6.92
CA HIS A 277 -17.84 9.48 6.99
C HIS A 277 -16.47 8.80 6.84
N GLU A 278 -16.42 7.52 6.49
CA GLU A 278 -15.19 6.80 6.13
C GLU A 278 -14.87 7.05 4.65
N TYR A 279 -13.59 7.15 4.33
CA TYR A 279 -13.14 7.19 2.94
C TYR A 279 -13.33 5.83 2.25
N GLU A 280 -13.68 5.87 0.96
CA GLU A 280 -13.49 4.72 0.08
C GLU A 280 -11.99 4.35 0.04
N LEU A 281 -11.66 3.10 -0.26
CA LEU A 281 -10.27 2.68 -0.37
C LEU A 281 -9.68 3.01 -1.74
N ASP A 282 -8.40 3.36 -1.77
CA ASP A 282 -7.61 3.37 -2.99
C ASP A 282 -6.84 2.05 -3.10
N SER A 283 -7.37 1.12 -3.92
CA SER A 283 -6.78 -0.21 -4.11
C SER A 283 -5.53 -0.23 -4.98
N ALA A 284 -5.03 0.93 -5.43
CA ALA A 284 -3.74 1.01 -6.08
C ALA A 284 -2.57 0.63 -5.16
N THR A 285 -2.82 0.60 -3.83
CA THR A 285 -1.87 0.10 -2.85
C THR A 285 -2.60 -0.66 -1.75
N ILE A 286 -2.22 -1.90 -1.51
CA ILE A 286 -2.79 -2.73 -0.44
C ILE A 286 -1.66 -3.45 0.28
N LEU A 287 -1.53 -3.26 1.60
CA LEU A 287 -0.54 -3.96 2.42
C LEU A 287 -1.25 -4.91 3.39
N VAL A 288 -1.01 -6.21 3.27
CA VAL A 288 -1.75 -7.23 4.03
C VAL A 288 -0.88 -8.42 4.45
N HIS A 289 -1.16 -8.94 5.64
CA HIS A 289 -0.69 -10.22 6.12
C HIS A 289 -1.80 -11.25 5.92
N LYS A 290 -1.67 -12.07 4.88
CA LYS A 290 -2.77 -12.95 4.41
C LYS A 290 -3.24 -13.91 5.48
N LYS A 291 -2.35 -14.46 6.30
CA LYS A 291 -2.73 -15.37 7.39
C LYS A 291 -3.66 -14.73 8.42
N ILE A 292 -3.43 -13.45 8.75
CA ILE A 292 -4.23 -12.71 9.74
C ILE A 292 -5.59 -12.33 9.13
N VAL A 293 -5.60 -11.91 7.86
CA VAL A 293 -6.77 -11.27 7.23
C VAL A 293 -7.42 -12.11 6.13
N TRP A 294 -7.13 -13.42 6.08
CA TRP A 294 -7.49 -14.32 4.98
C TRP A 294 -8.96 -14.24 4.59
N ASN A 295 -9.85 -14.33 5.59
CA ASN A 295 -11.28 -14.36 5.35
C ASN A 295 -11.79 -13.06 4.70
N GLY A 296 -11.25 -11.91 5.10
CA GLY A 296 -11.60 -10.61 4.51
C GLY A 296 -11.12 -10.52 3.06
N LEU A 297 -9.88 -10.94 2.78
CA LEU A 297 -9.33 -10.96 1.42
C LEU A 297 -10.09 -11.91 0.50
N TYR A 298 -10.42 -13.11 0.99
CA TYR A 298 -11.13 -14.10 0.20
C TYR A 298 -12.56 -13.63 -0.10
N MET A 299 -13.24 -13.01 0.89
CA MET A 299 -14.54 -12.39 0.67
C MET A 299 -14.48 -11.28 -0.38
N ALA A 300 -13.49 -10.40 -0.29
CA ALA A 300 -13.27 -9.36 -1.29
C ALA A 300 -13.09 -9.98 -2.69
N LYS A 301 -12.25 -11.02 -2.81
CA LYS A 301 -12.09 -11.76 -4.09
C LYS A 301 -13.41 -12.31 -4.60
N LEU A 302 -14.21 -12.98 -3.76
CA LEU A 302 -15.49 -13.55 -4.17
C LEU A 302 -16.49 -12.49 -4.63
N MET A 303 -16.50 -11.31 -3.99
CA MET A 303 -17.29 -10.17 -4.48
C MET A 303 -16.80 -9.68 -5.85
N ASN A 304 -15.49 -9.66 -6.09
CA ASN A 304 -14.90 -9.29 -7.39
C ASN A 304 -15.19 -10.32 -8.49
N ASP A 305 -15.29 -11.60 -8.15
CA ASP A 305 -15.76 -12.63 -9.10
C ASP A 305 -17.22 -12.43 -9.48
N ASN A 306 -18.00 -11.78 -8.63
CA ASN A 306 -19.40 -11.39 -8.85
C ASN A 306 -19.52 -9.89 -9.20
N HIS A 307 -18.48 -9.31 -9.82
CA HIS A 307 -18.36 -7.88 -10.10
C HIS A 307 -19.56 -7.27 -10.85
N GLU A 308 -20.25 -8.02 -11.72
CA GLU A 308 -21.42 -7.49 -12.44
C GLU A 308 -22.48 -6.99 -11.46
N LEU A 309 -22.73 -7.75 -10.40
CA LEU A 309 -23.69 -7.39 -9.37
C LEU A 309 -23.10 -6.34 -8.42
N PHE A 310 -21.89 -6.56 -7.91
CA PHE A 310 -21.32 -5.68 -6.89
C PHE A 310 -20.93 -4.30 -7.44
N TYR A 311 -20.31 -4.21 -8.63
CA TYR A 311 -19.88 -2.92 -9.19
C TYR A 311 -21.03 -2.08 -9.74
N GLN A 312 -22.16 -2.69 -10.06
CA GLN A 312 -23.33 -1.96 -10.54
C GLN A 312 -24.18 -1.42 -9.38
N HIS A 313 -24.26 -2.16 -8.27
CA HIS A 313 -25.26 -1.88 -7.24
C HIS A 313 -24.69 -1.60 -5.84
N VAL A 314 -23.41 -1.87 -5.60
CA VAL A 314 -22.81 -1.81 -4.24
C VAL A 314 -21.55 -0.94 -4.20
N THR A 315 -20.63 -1.11 -5.13
CA THR A 315 -19.32 -0.45 -5.15
C THR A 315 -19.07 0.23 -6.49
N ASP A 316 -18.13 1.17 -6.54
CA ASP A 316 -17.61 1.74 -7.81
C ASP A 316 -16.30 1.05 -8.20
N GLY A 317 -16.37 -0.26 -8.45
CA GLY A 317 -15.22 -1.12 -8.78
C GLY A 317 -14.70 -2.00 -7.64
N ASP A 318 -13.48 -2.52 -7.80
CA ASP A 318 -12.84 -3.46 -6.87
C ASP A 318 -12.56 -2.84 -5.51
N LYS A 319 -12.20 -1.56 -5.51
CA LYS A 319 -11.53 -0.92 -4.38
C LYS A 319 -12.28 -1.06 -3.05
N ASP A 320 -13.59 -0.88 -3.07
CA ASP A 320 -14.39 -0.89 -1.85
C ASP A 320 -14.86 -2.29 -1.42
N THR A 321 -14.65 -3.30 -2.27
CA THR A 321 -14.92 -4.70 -1.90
C THR A 321 -14.00 -5.19 -0.79
N PHE A 322 -12.77 -4.65 -0.68
CA PHE A 322 -11.87 -4.94 0.43
C PHE A 322 -12.46 -4.44 1.74
N ARG A 323 -12.91 -3.18 1.77
CA ARG A 323 -13.51 -2.56 2.96
C ARG A 323 -14.75 -3.33 3.42
N LEU A 324 -15.69 -3.53 2.49
CA LEU A 324 -16.97 -4.20 2.76
C LEU A 324 -16.79 -5.68 3.10
N GLY A 325 -15.92 -6.40 2.37
CA GLY A 325 -15.61 -7.80 2.63
C GLY A 325 -14.97 -8.02 4.00
N PHE A 326 -14.03 -7.15 4.40
CA PHE A 326 -13.42 -7.22 5.72
C PHE A 326 -14.45 -6.94 6.83
N ARG A 327 -15.29 -5.93 6.65
CA ARG A 327 -16.37 -5.61 7.60
C ARG A 327 -17.38 -6.74 7.76
N TYR A 328 -17.84 -7.32 6.66
CA TYR A 328 -18.78 -8.46 6.69
C TYR A 328 -18.20 -9.70 7.37
N MET A 329 -16.89 -9.92 7.20
CA MET A 329 -16.18 -11.02 7.86
C MET A 329 -15.68 -10.68 9.26
N ASN A 330 -15.97 -9.48 9.77
CA ASN A 330 -15.48 -8.95 11.04
C ASN A 330 -13.94 -9.03 11.17
N VAL A 331 -13.23 -8.83 10.04
CA VAL A 331 -11.77 -8.79 9.97
C VAL A 331 -11.32 -7.35 10.11
N LYS A 332 -10.50 -7.10 11.13
CA LYS A 332 -9.98 -5.76 11.42
C LYS A 332 -8.92 -5.36 10.39
N TYR A 333 -8.93 -4.08 10.03
CA TYR A 333 -7.93 -3.43 9.19
C TYR A 333 -7.69 -2.01 9.70
N TYR A 334 -6.60 -1.38 9.28
CA TYR A 334 -6.37 0.04 9.53
C TYR A 334 -6.39 0.83 8.23
N LEU A 335 -7.20 1.89 8.19
CA LEU A 335 -7.23 2.86 7.09
C LEU A 335 -6.39 4.07 7.48
N VAL A 336 -5.34 4.38 6.71
CA VAL A 336 -4.47 5.54 6.95
C VAL A 336 -5.20 6.81 6.52
N MET A 337 -6.03 7.37 7.41
CA MET A 337 -6.90 8.51 7.10
C MET A 337 -6.17 9.85 6.86
N THR A 338 -4.84 9.86 6.83
CA THR A 338 -4.06 11.07 6.58
C THR A 338 -4.12 11.46 5.10
N PRO A 339 -4.75 12.59 4.73
CA PRO A 339 -4.82 13.03 3.34
C PRO A 339 -3.43 13.39 2.79
N CYS A 340 -3.09 12.94 1.58
CA CYS A 340 -1.77 13.17 0.99
C CYS A 340 -1.86 13.29 -0.55
N ALA A 341 -1.34 14.39 -1.11
CA ALA A 341 -1.14 14.55 -2.55
C ALA A 341 0.28 14.99 -2.91
N THR A 342 0.68 14.71 -4.14
CA THR A 342 1.85 15.30 -4.79
C THR A 342 1.40 16.08 -6.03
N GLY A 343 1.86 17.32 -6.20
CA GLY A 343 1.53 18.16 -7.36
C GLY A 343 2.19 19.54 -7.32
N SER A 344 1.69 20.52 -8.07
CA SER A 344 2.34 21.83 -8.16
C SER A 344 1.76 22.87 -7.20
N PHE A 345 2.54 23.94 -7.04
CA PHE A 345 2.10 25.17 -6.40
C PHE A 345 2.20 26.32 -7.41
N ASP A 346 1.14 27.10 -7.58
CA ASP A 346 1.06 28.17 -8.60
C ASP A 346 1.35 29.59 -8.06
N GLY A 347 1.81 29.69 -6.81
CA GLY A 347 2.00 30.97 -6.11
C GLY A 347 0.86 31.29 -5.14
N THR A 348 -0.32 30.68 -5.32
CA THR A 348 -1.49 30.94 -4.46
C THR A 348 -2.12 29.68 -3.89
N ARG A 349 -2.02 28.54 -4.59
CA ARG A 349 -2.73 27.31 -4.25
C ARG A 349 -1.91 26.06 -4.57
N PHE A 350 -2.16 25.02 -3.78
CA PHE A 350 -1.67 23.67 -4.05
C PHE A 350 -2.65 22.89 -4.93
N CYS A 351 -2.13 22.26 -5.98
CA CYS A 351 -2.88 21.45 -6.95
C CYS A 351 -2.19 20.09 -7.11
N GLY A 352 -2.70 19.08 -6.41
CA GLY A 352 -2.18 17.70 -6.42
C GLY A 352 -2.64 16.90 -7.63
N TRP A 353 -1.77 16.15 -8.30
CA TRP A 353 -2.18 15.25 -9.40
C TRP A 353 -1.96 13.77 -9.11
N THR A 354 -1.36 13.49 -7.96
CA THR A 354 -0.98 12.16 -7.52
C THR A 354 -1.43 11.99 -6.07
N LEU A 355 -2.09 10.87 -5.76
CA LEU A 355 -2.38 10.48 -4.38
C LEU A 355 -1.12 9.87 -3.76
N CYS A 356 -0.63 10.41 -2.65
CA CYS A 356 0.48 9.80 -1.92
C CYS A 356 -0.01 8.94 -0.75
N LYS A 357 0.74 7.89 -0.41
CA LYS A 357 0.43 6.93 0.65
C LYS A 357 1.53 6.99 1.71
N THR A 358 1.13 7.18 2.96
CA THR A 358 2.05 7.30 4.10
C THR A 358 2.02 6.08 5.01
N ASP A 359 2.98 5.93 5.92
CA ASP A 359 2.77 5.03 7.06
C ASP A 359 1.60 5.51 7.96
N SER A 360 1.16 4.66 8.88
CA SER A 360 0.05 4.94 9.79
C SER A 360 0.29 6.11 10.75
N LEU A 361 1.55 6.49 10.93
CA LEU A 361 1.96 7.64 11.73
C LEU A 361 2.12 8.91 10.89
N ALA A 362 1.96 8.81 9.57
CA ALA A 362 2.23 9.84 8.58
C ALA A 362 3.65 10.45 8.68
N GLN A 363 4.61 9.63 9.09
CA GLN A 363 6.02 9.98 9.18
C GLN A 363 6.71 9.81 7.84
N HIS A 364 6.30 8.86 7.00
CA HIS A 364 6.98 8.67 5.71
C HIS A 364 6.00 8.42 4.60
N ILE A 365 6.33 8.93 3.41
CA ILE A 365 5.61 8.67 2.17
C ILE A 365 6.30 7.51 1.46
N TYR A 366 5.51 6.49 1.13
CA TYR A 366 6.00 5.24 0.55
C TYR A 366 5.53 5.01 -0.88
N ILE A 367 4.36 5.52 -1.28
CA ILE A 367 3.79 5.25 -2.60
C ILE A 367 3.15 6.53 -3.16
N ASN A 368 3.29 6.71 -4.47
CA ASN A 368 2.62 7.72 -5.27
C ASN A 368 1.74 7.04 -6.33
N HIS A 369 0.42 7.12 -6.18
CA HIS A 369 -0.55 6.67 -7.18
C HIS A 369 -0.81 7.81 -8.18
N VAL A 370 -0.23 7.68 -9.37
CA VAL A 370 -0.13 8.76 -10.35
C VAL A 370 -1.33 8.74 -11.29
N HIS A 371 -2.41 9.44 -10.89
CA HIS A 371 -3.65 9.51 -11.66
C HIS A 371 -3.50 10.24 -13.00
N ILE A 372 -2.54 11.16 -13.14
CA ILE A 372 -2.47 12.04 -14.31
C ILE A 372 -2.33 11.28 -15.64
N PHE A 373 -1.64 10.14 -15.66
CA PHE A 373 -1.46 9.33 -16.88
C PHE A 373 -2.79 8.82 -17.45
N LYS A 374 -3.82 8.75 -16.62
CA LYS A 374 -5.15 8.28 -16.99
C LYS A 374 -6.03 9.38 -17.59
N TYR A 375 -5.76 10.65 -17.26
CA TYR A 375 -6.74 11.73 -17.46
C TYR A 375 -6.24 12.92 -18.29
N GLU A 376 -4.93 13.16 -18.40
CA GLU A 376 -4.43 14.35 -19.09
C GLU A 376 -3.15 14.14 -19.91
N ASN A 377 -3.04 14.87 -21.03
CA ASN A 377 -1.82 14.99 -21.85
C ASN A 377 -0.83 15.99 -21.23
N ILE A 378 -0.63 15.95 -19.90
CA ILE A 378 0.40 16.78 -19.27
C ILE A 378 1.75 16.13 -19.56
N LYS A 379 2.58 16.82 -20.36
CA LYS A 379 4.00 16.48 -20.46
C LYS A 379 4.68 16.83 -19.15
N TYR A 380 5.10 15.80 -18.43
CA TYR A 380 6.02 15.99 -17.33
C TYR A 380 7.32 16.58 -17.87
N THR A 381 7.75 17.73 -17.35
CA THR A 381 9.04 18.35 -17.65
C THR A 381 9.74 18.64 -16.33
N SER A 382 11.07 18.75 -16.34
CA SER A 382 11.84 19.18 -15.17
C SER A 382 11.37 20.54 -14.63
N ALA A 383 10.85 21.42 -15.50
CA ALA A 383 10.23 22.68 -15.11
C ALA A 383 8.88 22.48 -14.38
N ASN A 384 8.00 21.60 -14.86
CA ASN A 384 6.71 21.29 -14.22
C ASN A 384 6.89 20.55 -12.88
N LEU A 385 7.94 19.74 -12.77
CA LEU A 385 8.21 18.94 -11.58
C LEU A 385 9.18 19.58 -10.58
N GLY A 386 9.98 20.57 -10.99
CA GLY A 386 10.84 21.35 -10.09
C GLY A 386 10.06 22.14 -9.03
N TYR A 387 8.77 22.38 -9.28
CA TYR A 387 7.81 22.97 -8.33
C TYR A 387 6.93 21.94 -7.64
N THR A 388 7.20 20.64 -7.79
CA THR A 388 6.38 19.62 -7.14
C THR A 388 6.51 19.73 -5.61
N ARG A 389 5.35 19.89 -4.98
CA ARG A 389 5.13 19.90 -3.55
C ARG A 389 4.34 18.65 -3.18
N ILE A 390 4.62 18.14 -2.01
CA ILE A 390 3.77 17.18 -1.31
C ILE A 390 2.84 18.00 -0.44
N GLY A 391 1.53 17.80 -0.49
CA GLY A 391 0.63 18.28 0.55
C GLY A 391 0.23 17.11 1.44
N LEU A 392 0.34 17.27 2.75
CA LEU A 392 -0.09 16.29 3.75
C LEU A 392 -0.99 16.97 4.77
N GLY A 393 -2.20 16.45 5.01
CA GLY A 393 -3.08 16.92 6.10
C GLY A 393 -2.55 16.51 7.47
N ASP A 394 -2.91 17.23 8.52
CA ASP A 394 -2.45 16.89 9.87
C ASP A 394 -2.98 15.50 10.25
N PRO A 395 -2.12 14.52 10.51
CA PRO A 395 -2.58 13.17 10.82
C PRO A 395 -3.29 13.08 12.17
N ASN A 396 -3.20 14.10 13.02
CA ASN A 396 -3.84 14.20 14.33
C ASN A 396 -5.09 15.09 14.32
N ASN A 397 -5.46 15.66 13.16
CA ASN A 397 -6.64 16.49 13.05
C ASN A 397 -7.57 15.99 11.93
N ASN A 398 -8.69 15.40 12.36
CA ASN A 398 -9.74 14.89 11.49
C ASN A 398 -10.55 16.00 10.77
N SER A 399 -10.17 17.28 10.92
CA SER A 399 -10.76 18.37 10.14
C SER A 399 -10.16 18.48 8.73
N PHE A 400 -9.05 17.80 8.41
CA PHE A 400 -8.49 17.84 7.06
C PHE A 400 -9.11 16.78 6.16
N PHE A 401 -9.54 17.20 4.97
CA PHE A 401 -10.16 16.35 3.98
C PHE A 401 -9.48 16.49 2.63
N PHE A 402 -9.47 15.40 1.87
CA PHE A 402 -9.09 15.38 0.48
C PHE A 402 -10.30 15.55 -0.43
N THR A 403 -10.15 16.32 -1.51
CA THR A 403 -11.16 16.39 -2.58
C THR A 403 -10.48 16.48 -3.94
N HIS A 404 -11.04 15.80 -4.95
CA HIS A 404 -10.59 15.88 -6.34
C HIS A 404 -11.59 16.70 -7.16
N CYS A 405 -11.17 17.85 -7.67
CA CYS A 405 -12.07 18.74 -8.40
C CYS A 405 -11.36 19.84 -9.17
N ARG A 406 -12.09 20.49 -10.07
CA ARG A 406 -11.64 21.67 -10.82
C ARG A 406 -12.08 22.95 -10.11
N LEU A 407 -11.14 23.81 -9.75
CA LEU A 407 -11.43 25.15 -9.22
C LEU A 407 -11.82 26.12 -10.35
N PRO A 408 -12.64 27.15 -10.09
CA PRO A 408 -12.89 28.22 -11.05
C PRO A 408 -11.60 28.88 -11.54
N GLY A 409 -11.43 28.98 -12.86
CA GLY A 409 -10.22 29.53 -13.50
C GLY A 409 -9.05 28.54 -13.65
N ALA A 410 -9.10 27.35 -13.04
CA ALA A 410 -8.11 26.31 -13.26
C ALA A 410 -8.32 25.63 -14.62
N SER A 411 -7.22 25.34 -15.31
CA SER A 411 -7.25 24.60 -16.58
C SER A 411 -7.64 23.13 -16.38
N THR A 412 -7.37 22.56 -15.20
CA THR A 412 -7.43 21.11 -14.93
C THR A 412 -8.03 20.81 -13.55
N SER A 413 -8.47 19.56 -13.33
CA SER A 413 -8.89 19.08 -12.01
C SER A 413 -7.68 18.65 -11.20
N CYS A 414 -7.70 18.86 -9.89
CA CYS A 414 -6.67 18.34 -9.00
C CYS A 414 -7.15 18.04 -7.60
N PHE A 415 -6.29 17.37 -6.87
CA PHE A 415 -6.43 17.02 -5.48
C PHE A 415 -6.07 18.20 -4.57
N HIS A 416 -6.98 18.52 -3.65
CA HIS A 416 -6.81 19.59 -2.67
C HIS A 416 -6.97 19.06 -1.24
N ILE A 417 -6.24 19.68 -0.31
CA ILE A 417 -6.37 19.46 1.13
C ILE A 417 -7.10 20.66 1.72
N ILE A 418 -8.25 20.42 2.37
CA ILE A 418 -9.13 21.46 2.89
C ILE A 418 -9.45 21.21 4.38
N LYS A 419 -9.64 22.27 5.18
CA LYS A 419 -9.82 22.21 6.64
C LYS A 419 -11.28 22.00 7.10
N GLN A 420 -12.26 22.10 6.21
CA GLN A 420 -13.65 21.82 6.55
C GLN A 420 -14.35 21.11 5.39
N PRO A 421 -15.11 20.03 5.66
CA PRO A 421 -15.94 19.40 4.66
C PRO A 421 -17.17 20.31 4.47
N ASN A 422 -17.42 20.78 3.26
CA ASN A 422 -18.74 21.29 2.93
C ASN A 422 -19.59 20.09 2.47
N PRO A 423 -20.61 19.67 3.24
CA PRO A 423 -21.42 18.48 2.93
C PRO A 423 -22.24 18.62 1.63
N HIS A 424 -22.23 19.80 0.99
CA HIS A 424 -22.86 20.08 -0.30
C HIS A 424 -21.89 20.10 -1.49
N ILE A 425 -20.63 19.65 -1.35
CA ILE A 425 -19.73 19.48 -2.51
C ILE A 425 -20.11 18.19 -3.26
N THR A 426 -21.34 18.15 -3.78
CA THR A 426 -21.75 17.21 -4.82
C THR A 426 -21.45 17.91 -6.15
N ASN A 427 -20.16 17.90 -6.49
CA ASN A 427 -19.53 18.30 -7.74
C ASN A 427 -20.31 19.25 -8.69
N SER A 428 -19.95 20.54 -8.68
CA SER A 428 -20.08 21.44 -9.85
C SER A 428 -19.01 22.56 -9.90
N ASN A 429 -17.74 22.25 -9.57
CA ASN A 429 -16.51 23.09 -9.68
C ASN A 429 -16.02 23.75 -8.37
N CYS A 430 -15.47 22.93 -7.46
CA CYS A 430 -14.99 23.24 -6.11
C CYS A 430 -14.84 24.72 -5.71
N TYR A 431 -15.74 25.16 -4.83
CA TYR A 431 -15.71 26.46 -4.20
C TYR A 431 -15.06 26.39 -2.81
N THR A 432 -14.00 27.18 -2.65
CA THR A 432 -13.38 27.66 -1.40
C THR A 432 -12.89 26.59 -0.41
N GLY A 433 -11.58 26.32 -0.40
CA GLY A 433 -10.98 25.48 0.65
C GLY A 433 -9.46 25.27 0.60
N GLY A 434 -8.73 25.83 -0.38
CA GLY A 434 -7.28 25.73 -0.43
C GLY A 434 -6.61 26.44 0.76
N VAL A 435 -5.48 25.92 1.21
CA VAL A 435 -4.66 26.53 2.28
C VAL A 435 -3.99 27.81 1.73
N PRO A 436 -4.20 29.00 2.32
CA PRO A 436 -3.57 30.26 1.89
C PRO A 436 -2.04 30.28 2.01
N LEU A 437 -1.35 31.01 1.14
CA LEU A 437 0.12 31.15 1.13
C LEU A 437 0.71 31.63 2.48
N GLU A 438 0.03 32.52 3.18
CA GLU A 438 0.45 33.03 4.49
C GLU A 438 0.50 31.93 5.58
N ASP A 439 -0.36 30.90 5.47
CA ASP A 439 -0.31 29.73 6.35
C ASP A 439 0.83 28.76 5.94
N ILE A 440 1.24 28.81 4.66
CA ILE A 440 2.29 27.98 4.04
C ILE A 440 3.70 28.54 4.32
N GLU A 441 3.92 29.85 4.15
CA GLU A 441 5.24 30.49 4.21
C GLU A 441 5.74 30.75 5.63
N ASN A 442 4.84 30.90 6.62
CA ASN A 442 5.22 31.08 8.02
C ASN A 442 5.85 29.83 8.65
N HIS A 443 5.89 28.71 7.93
CA HIS A 443 6.47 27.48 8.42
C HIS A 443 7.45 26.91 7.38
N GLN A 444 8.73 27.27 7.49
CA GLN A 444 9.81 26.64 6.71
C GLN A 444 9.89 25.14 7.01
N TYR A 445 9.16 24.32 6.26
CA TYR A 445 9.29 22.86 6.29
C TYR A 445 10.22 22.41 5.17
N THR A 446 11.52 22.64 5.36
CA THR A 446 12.53 21.89 4.62
C THR A 446 12.57 20.51 5.26
N LEU A 447 12.20 19.45 4.53
CA LEU A 447 12.61 18.08 4.89
C LEU A 447 14.15 18.04 4.76
N ASN A 448 14.87 18.59 5.74
CA ASN A 448 16.19 18.06 6.05
C ASN A 448 15.97 16.56 6.29
N GLU A 449 16.89 15.71 5.86
CA GLU A 449 16.73 14.24 5.68
C GLU A 449 16.18 13.45 6.88
N SER A 450 15.88 14.12 7.99
CA SER A 450 15.33 13.60 9.22
C SER A 450 14.29 14.50 9.92
N LEU A 451 13.94 15.68 9.41
CA LEU A 451 12.99 16.61 10.03
C LEU A 451 11.56 16.43 9.50
N LEU A 452 10.89 15.37 9.97
CA LEU A 452 9.51 15.02 9.59
C LEU A 452 8.40 15.63 10.47
N PHE A 453 8.71 16.26 11.60
CA PHE A 453 7.74 16.99 12.43
C PHE A 453 8.49 18.01 13.30
N ASP A 454 7.83 19.12 13.67
CA ASP A 454 8.24 19.94 14.82
C ASP A 454 7.43 19.52 16.06
N ASN A 455 8.14 19.25 17.15
CA ASN A 455 7.64 18.62 18.38
C ASN A 455 6.72 19.53 19.21
N SER A 456 6.35 20.73 18.74
CA SER A 456 5.69 21.74 19.59
C SER A 456 4.23 22.08 19.29
N ARG A 457 3.60 21.65 18.17
CA ARG A 457 2.23 22.10 17.78
C ARG A 457 1.38 21.06 17.04
N LYS A 458 0.09 20.96 17.44
CA LYS A 458 -0.95 19.99 17.00
C LYS A 458 -1.87 20.45 15.84
N ASN A 459 -1.37 21.18 14.84
CA ASN A 459 -2.15 21.57 13.65
C ASN A 459 -1.20 21.86 12.47
N ARG A 460 -1.02 20.96 11.51
CA ARG A 460 -0.08 21.16 10.38
C ARG A 460 -0.56 20.61 9.04
N VAL A 461 -0.42 21.41 7.99
CA VAL A 461 -0.29 20.88 6.61
C VAL A 461 1.19 20.84 6.30
N LEU A 462 1.76 19.66 6.04
CA LEU A 462 3.19 19.53 5.76
C LEU A 462 3.42 19.60 4.24
N PHE A 463 4.22 20.59 3.82
CA PHE A 463 4.66 20.71 2.43
C PHE A 463 6.15 20.41 2.28
N SER A 464 6.50 19.56 1.32
CA SER A 464 7.91 19.26 1.01
C SER A 464 8.22 19.18 -0.48
N LYS A 465 9.48 19.45 -0.84
CA LYS A 465 10.02 19.22 -2.18
C LYS A 465 10.26 17.72 -2.39
N THR A 466 9.86 17.21 -3.56
CA THR A 466 9.94 15.79 -3.93
C THR A 466 11.35 15.18 -3.98
N ASN A 467 12.38 16.03 -4.02
CA ASN A 467 13.78 15.63 -4.23
C ASN A 467 14.36 14.79 -3.08
N HIS A 468 13.67 14.74 -1.94
CA HIS A 468 14.08 14.01 -0.73
C HIS A 468 13.43 12.62 -0.57
N LEU A 469 12.58 12.20 -1.51
CA LEU A 469 11.90 10.90 -1.44
C LEU A 469 12.80 9.75 -1.93
N ILE A 470 13.23 9.85 -3.20
CA ILE A 470 14.33 9.10 -3.82
C ILE A 470 15.23 10.17 -4.47
N PRO A 471 16.57 10.05 -4.40
CA PRO A 471 17.45 10.96 -5.14
C PRO A 471 17.03 11.02 -6.61
N ASN A 472 16.68 12.22 -7.08
CA ASN A 472 16.17 12.47 -8.42
C ASN A 472 14.92 11.63 -8.77
N PHE A 473 14.00 11.37 -7.80
CA PHE A 473 12.75 10.62 -8.02
C PHE A 473 12.03 11.06 -9.29
N VAL A 474 11.88 12.38 -9.40
CA VAL A 474 11.25 13.09 -10.50
C VAL A 474 12.00 12.84 -11.82
N ASP A 475 13.31 13.07 -11.86
CA ASP A 475 14.09 12.91 -13.08
C ASP A 475 14.18 11.44 -13.50
N ASN A 476 14.21 10.51 -12.55
CA ASN A 476 14.14 9.08 -12.81
C ASN A 476 12.78 8.71 -13.40
N LEU A 477 11.69 9.19 -12.79
CA LEU A 477 10.34 8.96 -13.29
C LEU A 477 10.21 9.45 -14.74
N LEU A 478 10.63 10.69 -15.02
CA LEU A 478 10.71 11.27 -16.35
C LEU A 478 11.52 10.42 -17.33
N LYS A 479 12.76 10.10 -16.95
CA LYS A 479 13.72 9.35 -17.75
C LYS A 479 13.21 7.96 -18.16
N TYR A 480 12.34 7.35 -17.35
CA TYR A 480 11.83 6.01 -17.63
C TYR A 480 10.45 6.01 -18.28
N ILE A 481 9.70 7.11 -18.20
CA ILE A 481 8.44 7.32 -18.92
C ILE A 481 8.70 7.69 -20.39
N GLU A 482 9.68 8.56 -20.67
CA GLU A 482 10.18 8.85 -22.02
C GLU A 482 10.95 7.66 -22.61
#